data_AF-A0A7V1ENP0-F1
#
_entry.id   AF-A0A7V1ENP0-F1
#
_cell.length_a   1.000
_cell.length_b   1.000
_cell.length_c   1.000
_cell.angle_alpha   90.00
_cell.angle_beta   90.00
_cell.angle_gamma   90.00
#
_symmetry.space_group_name_H-M   'P 1'
#
loop_
_entity.id
_entity.type
_entity.pdbx_description
1 polymer ?
#
loop_
_entity_poly.entity_id
_entity_poly.type
_entity_poly.pdbx_seq_one_letter_code
_entity_poly.pdbx_strand_id
1 'polypeptide(L)'
;MKHLMKWLLTTNIFISVVLPQNDFFLPDDSASFGIFICDFETGVFEEGTVLNVPLCTECDFNSFPFDVIFLEPGDFGSIQFNYSSTGDTVFYATIIWMALGEIIYPDTFFHADSFSIEFDNAPYPDTLEYSNSN
;
A
#
# COMPACT_ATOMS: atom_id res chain seq x y z
N MET A 1 -12.38 -23.86 43.79
CA MET A 1 -12.54 -22.70 42.87
C MET A 1 -11.25 -22.36 42.12
N LYS A 2 -10.10 -22.11 42.79
CA LYS A 2 -8.83 -21.77 42.10
C LYS A 2 -8.33 -22.83 41.11
N HIS A 3 -8.49 -24.11 41.42
CA HIS A 3 -8.11 -25.21 40.50
C HIS A 3 -9.03 -25.32 39.28
N LEU A 4 -10.34 -25.06 39.45
CA LEU A 4 -11.31 -25.06 38.35
C LEU A 4 -11.04 -23.91 37.37
N MET A 5 -10.69 -22.73 37.91
CA MET A 5 -10.36 -21.55 37.11
C MET A 5 -9.06 -21.70 36.33
N LYS A 6 -8.03 -22.31 36.95
CA LYS A 6 -6.77 -22.65 36.26
C LYS A 6 -7.02 -23.67 35.15
N TRP A 7 -7.85 -24.68 35.42
CA TRP A 7 -8.20 -25.70 34.42
C TRP A 7 -8.90 -25.05 33.23
N LEU A 8 -9.97 -24.27 33.45
CA LEU A 8 -10.66 -23.52 32.42
C LEU A 8 -9.72 -22.60 31.60
N LEU A 9 -8.78 -21.92 32.24
CA LEU A 9 -7.82 -21.06 31.55
C LEU A 9 -6.89 -21.89 30.65
N THR A 10 -6.38 -23.01 31.15
CA THR A 10 -5.51 -23.90 30.37
C THR A 10 -6.24 -24.58 29.22
N THR A 11 -7.50 -24.99 29.41
CA THR A 11 -8.29 -25.65 28.36
C THR A 11 -8.64 -24.69 27.23
N ASN A 12 -8.95 -23.42 27.54
CA ASN A 12 -9.23 -22.42 26.51
C ASN A 12 -7.98 -22.09 25.68
N ILE A 13 -6.80 -21.97 26.31
CA ILE A 13 -5.54 -21.72 25.59
C ILE A 13 -5.20 -22.88 24.65
N PHE A 14 -5.45 -24.13 25.07
CA PHE A 14 -5.22 -25.29 24.21
C PHE A 14 -6.16 -25.34 23.00
N ILE A 15 -7.44 -24.95 23.15
CA ILE A 15 -8.40 -24.98 22.04
C ILE A 15 -8.01 -23.97 20.94
N SER A 16 -7.49 -22.79 21.30
CA SER A 16 -7.03 -21.78 20.34
C SER A 16 -5.79 -22.18 19.53
N VAL A 17 -4.99 -23.17 19.97
CA VAL A 17 -3.78 -23.62 19.27
C VAL A 17 -4.06 -24.79 18.31
N VAL A 18 -5.22 -25.46 18.45
CA VAL A 18 -5.56 -26.67 17.68
C VAL A 18 -6.41 -26.37 16.44
N LEU A 19 -7.00 -25.17 16.36
CA LEU A 19 -7.63 -24.72 15.13
C LEU A 19 -6.54 -24.13 14.21
N PRO A 20 -6.28 -24.72 13.03
CA PRO A 20 -5.43 -24.06 12.06
C PRO A 20 -6.01 -22.68 11.76
N GLN A 21 -5.15 -21.67 11.62
CA GLN A 21 -5.57 -20.42 10.99
C GLN A 21 -6.15 -20.77 9.61
N ASN A 22 -7.21 -20.08 9.19
CA ASN A 22 -7.74 -20.29 7.84
C ASN A 22 -6.59 -20.13 6.84
N ASP A 23 -6.44 -21.09 5.92
CA ASP A 23 -5.43 -20.99 4.87
C ASP A 23 -5.63 -19.69 4.10
N PHE A 24 -4.65 -18.80 4.20
CA PHE A 24 -4.63 -17.55 3.45
C PHE A 24 -4.15 -17.85 2.04
N PHE A 25 -5.09 -18.12 1.14
CA PHE A 25 -4.78 -18.45 -0.24
C PHE A 25 -4.47 -17.17 -1.03
N LEU A 26 -3.19 -16.93 -1.26
CA LEU A 26 -2.71 -15.92 -2.20
C LEU A 26 -2.75 -16.51 -3.61
N PRO A 27 -3.43 -15.88 -4.59
CA PRO A 27 -3.42 -16.36 -5.96
C PRO A 27 -2.01 -16.24 -6.57
N ASP A 28 -1.55 -17.28 -7.26
CA ASP A 28 -0.26 -17.28 -7.96
C ASP A 28 -0.17 -16.10 -8.95
N ASP A 29 1.02 -15.50 -9.00
CA ASP A 29 1.39 -14.34 -9.83
C ASP A 29 0.56 -13.05 -9.61
N SER A 30 -0.36 -13.03 -8.65
CA SER A 30 -1.14 -11.85 -8.30
C SER A 30 -0.46 -10.98 -7.24
N ALA A 31 -0.73 -9.68 -7.23
CA ALA A 31 -0.33 -8.80 -6.14
C ALA A 31 -1.45 -8.74 -5.11
N SER A 32 -1.13 -8.95 -3.84
CA SER A 32 -2.13 -8.88 -2.77
C SER A 32 -1.78 -7.77 -1.79
N PHE A 33 -2.72 -6.86 -1.58
CA PHE A 33 -2.56 -5.71 -0.70
C PHE A 33 -3.40 -5.90 0.56
N GLY A 34 -2.75 -5.93 1.71
CA GLY A 34 -3.42 -5.77 3.00
C GLY A 34 -3.67 -4.28 3.25
N ILE A 35 -4.93 -3.88 3.31
CA ILE A 35 -5.32 -2.52 3.70
C ILE A 35 -5.86 -2.59 5.11
N PHE A 36 -5.20 -1.89 6.02
CA PHE A 36 -5.61 -1.79 7.42
C PHE A 36 -6.06 -0.36 7.72
N ILE A 37 -7.21 -0.24 8.35
CA ILE A 37 -7.78 1.00 8.86
C ILE A 37 -7.52 1.01 10.36
N CYS A 38 -6.75 2.00 10.80
CA CYS A 38 -6.45 2.22 12.20
C CYS A 38 -6.86 3.64 12.57
N ASP A 39 -7.38 3.81 13.78
CA ASP A 39 -7.61 5.12 14.36
C ASP A 39 -6.26 5.83 14.56
N PHE A 40 -6.13 7.04 14.00
CA PHE A 40 -4.86 7.76 13.99
C PHE A 40 -4.43 8.26 15.37
N GLU A 41 -5.37 8.60 16.26
CA GLU A 41 -5.06 9.17 17.57
C GLU A 41 -4.69 8.11 18.60
N THR A 42 -5.31 6.93 18.51
CA THR A 42 -5.17 5.83 19.49
C THR A 42 -4.36 4.66 18.96
N GLY A 43 -4.17 4.55 17.65
CA GLY A 43 -3.51 3.42 17.00
C GLY A 43 -4.33 2.13 17.04
N VAL A 44 -5.60 2.19 17.46
CA VAL A 44 -6.46 1.02 17.53
C VAL A 44 -6.85 0.57 16.13
N PHE A 45 -6.66 -0.71 15.85
CA PHE A 45 -7.13 -1.34 14.62
C PHE A 45 -8.66 -1.36 14.59
N GLU A 46 -9.24 -0.84 13.51
CA GLU A 46 -10.69 -0.77 13.33
C GLU A 46 -11.19 -1.84 12.34
N GLU A 47 -10.56 -1.89 11.16
CA GLU A 47 -10.97 -2.75 10.07
C GLU A 47 -9.78 -3.09 9.17
N GLY A 48 -9.84 -4.21 8.46
CA GLY A 48 -8.85 -4.54 7.46
C GLY A 48 -9.47 -5.35 6.34
N THR A 49 -9.01 -5.11 5.12
CA THR A 49 -9.41 -5.87 3.94
C THR A 49 -8.19 -6.30 3.15
N VAL A 50 -8.33 -7.38 2.39
CA VAL A 50 -7.29 -7.86 1.48
C VAL A 50 -7.82 -7.66 0.06
N LEU A 51 -7.09 -6.87 -0.72
CA LEU A 51 -7.34 -6.70 -2.14
C LEU A 51 -6.38 -7.60 -2.92
N ASN A 52 -6.94 -8.57 -3.63
CA ASN A 52 -6.20 -9.39 -4.58
C ASN A 52 -6.29 -8.73 -5.96
N VAL A 53 -5.17 -8.23 -6.46
CA VAL A 53 -5.04 -7.64 -7.79
C VAL A 53 -4.49 -8.72 -8.72
N PRO A 54 -5.28 -9.22 -9.67
CA PRO A 54 -4.84 -10.30 -10.56
C PRO A 54 -3.67 -9.85 -11.44
N LEU A 55 -2.92 -10.83 -11.95
CA LEU A 55 -2.00 -10.60 -13.06
C LEU A 55 -2.70 -9.81 -14.15
N CYS A 56 -2.18 -8.63 -14.45
CA CYS A 56 -2.67 -7.87 -15.58
C CYS A 56 -1.90 -8.29 -16.84
N THR A 57 -2.42 -9.28 -17.56
CA THR A 57 -1.79 -9.84 -18.77
C THR A 57 -1.83 -8.89 -19.98
N GLU A 58 -2.68 -7.87 -19.94
CA GLU A 58 -2.82 -6.85 -20.99
C GLU A 58 -2.43 -5.43 -20.52
N CYS A 59 -1.88 -5.29 -19.31
CA CYS A 59 -1.42 -3.99 -18.84
C CYS A 59 -0.13 -3.60 -19.56
N ASP A 60 -0.06 -2.32 -19.94
CA ASP A 60 1.20 -1.73 -20.34
C ASP A 60 2.06 -1.49 -19.10
N PHE A 61 3.07 -2.34 -18.90
CA PHE A 61 4.04 -2.19 -17.80
C PHE A 61 5.03 -1.04 -18.01
N ASN A 62 5.06 -0.45 -19.22
CA ASN A 62 6.00 0.60 -19.58
C ASN A 62 5.39 2.01 -19.53
N SER A 63 4.09 2.13 -19.28
CA SER A 63 3.41 3.42 -19.16
C SER A 63 2.65 3.56 -17.84
N PHE A 64 2.50 4.81 -17.40
CA PHE A 64 1.65 5.13 -16.27
C PHE A 64 0.18 5.05 -16.71
N PRO A 65 -0.74 4.55 -15.86
CA PRO A 65 -2.15 4.36 -16.22
C PRO A 65 -2.95 5.68 -16.15
N PHE A 66 -2.35 6.76 -16.63
CA PHE A 66 -2.93 8.09 -16.61
C PHE A 66 -2.96 8.69 -18.00
N ASP A 67 -4.14 9.15 -18.41
CA ASP A 67 -4.28 10.04 -19.54
C ASP A 67 -3.96 11.46 -19.06
N VAL A 68 -2.86 12.00 -19.57
CA VAL A 68 -2.40 13.34 -19.21
C VAL A 68 -2.95 14.36 -20.20
N ILE A 69 -3.83 15.23 -19.73
CA ILE A 69 -4.36 16.36 -20.48
C ILE A 69 -3.59 17.61 -20.05
N PHE A 70 -2.78 18.13 -20.97
CA PHE A 70 -1.99 19.33 -20.75
C PHE A 70 -2.52 20.49 -21.59
N LEU A 71 -2.96 21.55 -20.91
CA LEU A 71 -3.27 22.83 -21.53
C LEU A 71 -2.08 23.76 -21.33
N GLU A 72 -1.36 24.01 -22.42
CA GLU A 72 -0.16 24.86 -22.41
C GLU A 72 -0.49 26.26 -21.86
N PRO A 73 0.30 26.76 -20.89
CA PRO A 73 0.03 28.05 -20.28
C PRO A 73 0.45 29.21 -21.18
N GLY A 74 -0.48 30.13 -21.45
CA GLY A 74 -0.17 31.51 -21.82
C GLY A 74 0.08 32.34 -20.57
N ASP A 75 -0.98 32.93 -20.00
CA ASP A 75 -0.98 33.43 -18.61
C ASP A 75 -1.55 32.39 -17.63
N PHE A 76 -2.39 31.49 -18.14
CA PHE A 76 -3.03 30.39 -17.42
C PHE A 76 -2.96 29.12 -18.27
N GLY A 77 -2.82 27.98 -17.62
CA GLY A 77 -2.85 26.64 -18.21
C GLY A 77 -3.36 25.64 -17.18
N SER A 78 -3.29 24.35 -17.49
CA SER A 78 -3.66 23.31 -16.53
C SER A 78 -3.06 21.97 -16.91
N ILE A 79 -2.89 21.12 -15.91
CA ILE A 79 -2.56 19.71 -16.09
C ILE A 79 -3.59 18.87 -15.35
N GLN A 80 -4.11 17.85 -16.03
CA GLN A 80 -5.12 16.95 -15.50
C GLN A 80 -4.70 15.51 -15.78
N PHE A 81 -4.75 14.65 -14.77
CA PHE A 81 -4.54 13.22 -14.90
C PHE A 81 -5.87 12.52 -14.70
N ASN A 82 -6.30 11.78 -15.72
CA ASN A 82 -7.42 10.87 -15.61
C ASN A 82 -6.91 9.44 -15.51
N TYR A 83 -7.47 8.64 -14.64
CA TYR A 83 -7.16 7.22 -14.59
C TYR A 83 -7.69 6.54 -15.84
N SER A 84 -6.80 6.00 -16.69
CA SER A 84 -7.16 5.56 -18.05
C SER A 84 -8.23 4.46 -18.08
N SER A 85 -8.35 3.66 -17.01
CA SER A 85 -9.33 2.57 -16.98
C SER A 85 -10.76 3.00 -16.66
N THR A 86 -10.95 4.06 -15.87
CA THR A 86 -12.31 4.52 -15.47
C THR A 86 -12.66 5.89 -16.06
N GLY A 87 -11.65 6.64 -16.51
CA GLY A 87 -11.80 8.03 -16.92
C GLY A 87 -11.90 9.02 -15.76
N ASP A 88 -11.77 8.55 -14.52
CA ASP A 88 -11.91 9.40 -13.33
C ASP A 88 -10.73 10.37 -13.21
N THR A 89 -11.02 11.63 -12.91
CA THR A 89 -9.98 12.62 -12.63
C THR A 89 -9.39 12.36 -11.26
N VAL A 90 -8.12 11.95 -11.24
CA VAL A 90 -7.37 11.67 -10.00
C VAL A 90 -6.52 12.86 -9.55
N PHE A 91 -6.17 13.75 -10.50
CA PHE A 91 -5.39 14.94 -10.22
C PHE A 91 -5.74 16.06 -11.21
N TYR A 92 -5.87 17.28 -10.69
CA TYR A 92 -6.07 18.48 -11.49
C TYR A 92 -5.35 19.66 -10.85
N ALA A 93 -4.54 20.36 -11.62
CA ALA A 93 -3.88 21.59 -11.20
C ALA A 93 -3.92 22.64 -12.30
N THR A 94 -4.17 23.88 -11.90
CA THR A 94 -4.04 25.05 -12.77
C THR A 94 -2.61 25.56 -12.74
N ILE A 95 -2.09 25.91 -13.91
CA ILE A 95 -0.81 26.59 -14.09
C ILE A 95 -1.10 28.07 -14.25
N ILE A 96 -0.37 28.93 -13.56
CA ILE A 96 -0.47 30.39 -13.72
C ILE A 96 0.95 30.89 -13.97
N TRP A 97 1.17 31.58 -15.08
CA TRP A 97 2.51 31.92 -15.58
C TRP A 97 3.24 32.99 -14.73
N MET A 98 2.59 33.51 -13.68
CA MET A 98 3.22 34.29 -12.61
C MET A 98 2.84 33.80 -11.19
N ALA A 99 2.38 32.56 -11.03
CA ALA A 99 2.29 31.99 -9.69
C ALA A 99 3.70 31.78 -9.14
N LEU A 100 3.94 32.23 -7.90
CA LEU A 100 5.15 31.98 -7.11
C LEU A 100 5.30 30.51 -6.69
N GLY A 101 4.70 29.58 -7.43
CA GLY A 101 4.74 28.16 -7.12
C GLY A 101 6.14 27.61 -7.29
N GLU A 102 6.71 27.10 -6.20
CA GLU A 102 8.00 26.43 -6.20
C GLU A 102 7.76 24.92 -6.28
N ILE A 103 8.24 24.29 -7.35
CA ILE A 103 8.33 22.82 -7.40
C ILE A 103 9.72 22.46 -6.93
N ILE A 104 9.82 21.90 -5.72
CA ILE A 104 11.07 21.37 -5.18
C ILE A 104 11.22 19.95 -5.74
N TYR A 105 12.06 19.79 -6.74
CA TYR A 105 12.51 18.47 -7.21
C TYR A 105 13.93 18.21 -6.68
N PRO A 106 14.29 16.94 -6.40
CA PRO A 106 15.66 16.61 -6.03
C PRO A 106 16.59 16.86 -7.24
N ASP A 107 17.65 17.63 -7.03
CA ASP A 107 18.65 17.93 -8.07
C ASP A 107 19.42 16.68 -8.52
N THR A 108 19.41 15.63 -7.69
CA THR A 108 20.10 14.37 -7.96
C THR A 108 19.23 13.21 -7.52
N PHE A 109 19.08 12.24 -8.41
CA PHE A 109 18.57 10.93 -8.07
C PHE A 109 19.75 10.03 -7.74
N PHE A 110 19.62 9.18 -6.73
CA PHE A 110 20.58 8.11 -6.52
C PHE A 110 20.53 7.15 -7.71
N HIS A 111 21.69 6.83 -8.28
CA HIS A 111 21.78 5.82 -9.33
C HIS A 111 21.28 4.48 -8.79
N ALA A 112 20.69 3.61 -9.62
CA ALA A 112 20.20 2.30 -9.18
C ALA A 112 21.30 1.48 -8.47
N ASP A 113 22.54 1.63 -8.91
CA ASP A 113 23.72 0.99 -8.30
C ASP A 113 24.08 1.53 -6.90
N SER A 114 23.43 2.59 -6.44
CA SER A 114 23.64 3.18 -5.10
C SER A 114 22.87 2.43 -4.02
N PHE A 115 21.97 1.53 -4.40
CA PHE A 115 21.18 0.71 -3.50
C PHE A 115 21.80 -0.68 -3.38
N SER A 116 21.81 -1.26 -2.18
CA SER A 116 22.23 -2.64 -2.00
C SER A 116 21.26 -3.57 -2.70
N ILE A 117 21.79 -4.50 -3.50
CA ILE A 117 21.01 -5.59 -4.07
C ILE A 117 20.80 -6.63 -2.96
N GLU A 118 19.55 -6.88 -2.61
CA GLU A 118 19.16 -7.95 -1.71
C GLU A 118 18.94 -9.21 -2.56
N PHE A 119 19.80 -10.20 -2.41
CA PHE A 119 19.73 -11.47 -3.17
C PHE A 119 18.81 -12.49 -2.51
N ASP A 120 18.49 -12.26 -1.23
CA ASP A 120 17.64 -13.12 -0.45
C ASP A 120 16.19 -12.61 -0.54
N ASN A 121 15.24 -13.54 -0.53
CA ASN A 121 13.85 -13.17 -0.35
C ASN A 121 13.71 -12.48 1.00
N ALA A 122 13.00 -11.35 1.02
CA ALA A 122 12.60 -10.72 2.28
C ALA A 122 11.94 -11.79 3.16
N PRO A 123 12.35 -11.92 4.44
CA PRO A 123 11.74 -12.90 5.33
C PRO A 123 10.23 -12.62 5.42
N TYR A 124 9.44 -13.68 5.50
CA TYR A 124 8.03 -13.52 5.84
C TYR A 124 7.93 -12.71 7.14
N PRO A 125 7.04 -11.70 7.21
CA PRO A 125 6.87 -10.94 8.43
C PRO A 125 6.47 -11.90 9.55
N ASP A 126 7.23 -11.87 10.66
CA ASP A 126 6.98 -12.75 11.80
C ASP A 126 5.56 -12.53 12.39
N THR A 127 5.03 -11.31 12.25
CA THR A 127 3.68 -10.91 12.65
C THR A 127 3.16 -9.76 11.77
N LEU A 128 1.84 -9.55 11.74
CA LEU A 128 1.21 -8.36 11.13
C LEU A 128 1.38 -7.09 11.98
N GLU A 129 1.99 -7.18 13.16
CA GLU A 129 2.28 -6.03 14.00
C GLU A 129 3.56 -5.35 13.51
N TYR A 130 3.43 -4.07 13.13
CA TYR A 130 4.54 -3.24 12.70
C TYR A 130 5.56 -3.06 13.84
N SER A 131 6.75 -3.65 13.72
CA SER A 131 7.88 -3.34 14.60
C SER A 131 8.64 -2.13 14.08
N ASN A 132 8.42 -0.98 14.70
CA ASN A 132 9.25 0.21 14.49
C ASN A 132 10.58 0.02 15.25
N SER A 133 11.67 -0.33 14.57
CA SER A 133 13.00 -0.33 15.19
C SER A 133 13.72 0.99 14.89
N ASN A 134 13.93 1.78 15.94
CA ASN A 134 14.89 2.90 15.97
C ASN A 134 16.32 2.41 15.79
#